data_AF-A0A7Y9BG55-F1
#
_entry.id   AF-A0A7Y9BG55-F1
#
_cell.length_a   1.000
_cell.length_b   1.000
_cell.length_c   1.000
_cell.angle_alpha   90.00
_cell.angle_beta   90.00
_cell.angle_gamma   90.00
#
_symmetry.space_group_name_H-M   'P 1'
#
loop_
_entity.id
_entity.type
_entity.pdbx_description
1 polymer ?
#
loop_
_entity_poly.entity_id
_entity_poly.type
_entity_poly.pdbx_seq_one_letter_code
_entity_poly.pdbx_strand_id
1 'polypeptide(L)' 'MIAVGNNRYRQCNVSGWSTIVAITAGYLHTLGLKSDRTVCAVGLNKHGQCDVSRWSGIQLPGN' A
#
# COMPACT_ATOMS: atom_id res chain seq x y z
N MET A 1 -12.23 0.22 2.54
CA MET A 1 -11.65 0.15 1.18
C MET A 1 -11.92 -1.24 0.60
N ILE A 2 -11.99 -1.36 -0.73
CA ILE A 2 -12.27 -2.62 -1.44
C ILE A 2 -11.12 -2.88 -2.43
N ALA A 3 -10.67 -4.13 -2.52
CA ALA A 3 -9.75 -4.62 -3.55
C ALA A 3 -10.26 -5.97 -4.07
N VAL A 4 -10.14 -6.20 -5.38
CA VAL A 4 -10.61 -7.41 -6.05
C VAL A 4 -9.51 -7.97 -6.96
N GLY A 5 -9.55 -9.27 -7.23
CA GLY A 5 -8.58 -9.95 -8.10
C GLY A 5 -7.82 -11.07 -7.39
N ASN A 6 -6.63 -11.41 -7.89
CA ASN A 6 -5.76 -12.42 -7.30
C ASN A 6 -5.40 -12.04 -5.85
N ASN A 7 -5.60 -12.96 -4.91
CA ASN A 7 -5.27 -12.73 -3.50
C ASN A 7 -4.34 -13.82 -2.91
N ARG A 8 -3.52 -14.47 -3.75
CA ARG A 8 -2.64 -15.58 -3.32
C ARG A 8 -1.64 -15.18 -2.22
N TYR A 9 -1.26 -13.90 -2.17
CA TYR A 9 -0.33 -13.35 -1.19
C TYR A 9 -0.97 -12.28 -0.31
N ARG A 10 -2.30 -12.27 -0.17
CA ARG A 10 -3.03 -11.29 0.65
C ARG A 10 -2.94 -9.85 0.11
N GLN A 11 -2.60 -9.66 -1.17
CA GLN A 11 -2.50 -8.33 -1.78
C GLN A 11 -3.84 -7.57 -1.85
N CYS A 12 -4.98 -8.26 -1.67
CA CYS A 12 -6.29 -7.62 -1.53
C CYS A 12 -6.71 -7.37 -0.07
N ASN A 13 -5.89 -7.72 0.93
CA ASN A 13 -6.25 -7.58 2.35
C ASN A 13 -6.11 -6.13 2.83
N VAL A 14 -6.96 -5.25 2.32
CA VAL A 14 -6.90 -3.80 2.55
C VAL A 14 -8.05 -3.27 3.42
N SER A 15 -8.80 -4.16 4.07
CA SER A 15 -10.00 -3.81 4.85
C SER A 15 -9.71 -2.87 6.02
N GLY A 16 -8.53 -2.98 6.63
CA GLY A 16 -8.09 -2.13 7.75
C GLY A 16 -7.43 -0.82 7.35
N TRP A 17 -7.30 -0.52 6.06
CA TRP A 17 -6.68 0.74 5.63
C TRP A 17 -7.65 1.91 5.78
N SER A 18 -7.15 3.01 6.33
CA SER A 18 -7.86 4.28 6.53
C SER A 18 -7.00 5.44 6.06
N THR A 19 -7.64 6.61 5.85
CA THR A 19 -6.96 7.88 5.53
C THR A 19 -6.00 7.81 4.33
N ILE A 20 -6.31 6.95 3.36
CA ILE A 20 -5.50 6.75 2.14
C ILE A 20 -5.81 7.86 1.14
N VAL A 21 -4.77 8.54 0.66
CA VAL A 21 -4.87 9.63 -0.33
C VAL A 21 -4.41 9.23 -1.73
N ALA A 22 -3.65 8.14 -1.85
CA ALA A 22 -3.28 7.54 -3.13
C ALA A 22 -2.98 6.04 -2.99
N ILE A 23 -3.16 5.30 -4.07
CA ILE A 23 -2.99 3.85 -4.13
C ILE A 23 -2.16 3.49 -5.37
N THR A 24 -1.28 2.51 -5.24
CA THR A 24 -0.64 1.83 -6.37
C THR A 24 -0.73 0.32 -6.22
N ALA A 25 -0.88 -0.38 -7.34
CA ALA A 25 -0.92 -1.84 -7.39
C ALA A 25 0.18 -2.32 -8.34
N GLY A 26 1.03 -3.22 -7.84
CA GLY A 26 1.97 -3.99 -8.65
C GLY A 26 1.45 -5.40 -8.90
N TYR A 27 2.33 -6.28 -9.38
CA TYR A 27 1.92 -7.63 -9.77
C TYR A 27 1.30 -8.45 -8.63
N LEU A 28 1.94 -8.45 -7.45
CA LEU A 28 1.51 -9.22 -6.27
C LEU A 28 1.54 -8.39 -4.98
N HIS A 29 1.46 -7.06 -5.09
CA HIS A 29 1.49 -6.14 -3.95
C HIS A 29 0.63 -4.92 -4.22
N THR A 30 0.12 -4.33 -3.15
CA THR A 30 -0.65 -3.08 -3.17
C THR A 30 -0.10 -2.17 -2.09
N LEU A 31 0.15 -0.91 -2.43
CA LEU A 31 0.63 0.12 -1.51
C LEU A 31 -0.39 1.26 -1.44
N GLY A 32 -0.52 1.83 -0.25
CA GLY A 32 -1.38 2.98 0.03
C GLY A 32 -0.59 4.08 0.72
N LEU A 33 -0.64 5.29 0.16
CA LEU A 33 -0.14 6.51 0.80
C LEU A 33 -1.22 7.05 1.74
N LYS A 34 -0.88 7.24 3.01
CA LYS A 34 -1.75 7.87 4.00
C LYS A 34 -1.62 9.40 3.97
N SER A 35 -2.64 10.11 4.43
CA SER A 35 -2.63 11.57 4.57
C SER A 35 -1.56 12.09 5.54
N ASP A 36 -1.10 11.26 6.47
CA ASP A 36 0.02 11.55 7.38
C ASP A 36 1.41 11.43 6.72
N ARG A 37 1.45 11.19 5.40
CA ARG A 37 2.66 11.02 4.58
C ARG A 37 3.44 9.74 4.85
N THR A 38 2.85 8.74 5.52
CA THR A 38 3.39 7.38 5.66
C THR A 38 2.75 6.41 4.67
N VAL A 39 3.35 5.22 4.50
CA VAL A 39 2.89 4.22 3.53
C VAL A 39 2.52 2.91 4.24
N CYS A 40 1.45 2.26 3.78
CA CYS A 40 1.14 0.87 4.10
C CYS A 40 1.24 -0.01 2.86
N ALA A 41 1.62 -1.27 3.04
CA ALA A 41 1.77 -2.25 1.97
C ALA A 41 1.17 -3.59 2.37
N VAL A 42 0.56 -4.30 1.41
CA VAL A 42 0.12 -5.69 1.56
C VAL A 42 0.50 -6.48 0.30
N GLY A 43 0.68 -7.78 0.45
CA GLY A 43 1.02 -8.67 -0.65
C GLY A 43 2.28 -9.50 -0.43
N LEU A 44 2.88 -9.94 -1.53
CA LEU A 44 4.13 -10.69 -1.55
C LEU A 44 5.28 -9.83 -0.98
N ASN A 45 6.01 -10.38 -0.01
CA ASN A 45 7.15 -9.71 0.62
C ASN A 45 8.46 -10.52 0.61
N LYS A 46 8.66 -11.41 -0.37
CA LYS A 46 9.87 -12.28 -0.42
C LYS A 46 11.18 -11.50 -0.60
N HIS A 47 11.13 -10.26 -1.06
CA HIS A 47 12.28 -9.41 -1.32
C HIS A 47 12.16 -8.04 -0.63
N GLY A 48 11.31 -7.92 0.40
CA GLY A 48 11.12 -6.67 1.14
C GLY A 48 10.24 -5.63 0.42
N GLN A 49 9.43 -6.02 -0.57
CA GLN A 49 8.56 -5.09 -1.31
C GLN A 49 7.52 -4.37 -0.43
N CYS A 50 7.16 -4.97 0.70
CA CYS A 50 6.24 -4.41 1.69
C CYS A 50 6.94 -3.80 2.91
N ASP A 51 8.28 -3.76 2.94
CA ASP A 51 9.07 -3.22 4.07
C ASP A 51 9.14 -1.67 4.00
N VAL A 52 7.95 -1.05 4.03
CA VAL A 52 7.75 0.39 3.83
C VAL A 52 7.66 1.19 5.14
N SER A 53 7.90 0.55 6.29
CA SER A 53 7.73 1.17 7.61
C SER A 53 8.62 2.40 7.85
N ARG A 54 9.72 2.50 7.11
CA ARG A 54 10.66 3.64 7.16
C ARG A 54 10.32 4.75 6.16
N TRP A 55 9.30 4.58 5.33
CA TRP A 55 8.93 5.55 4.32
C TRP A 55 7.99 6.59 4.92
N SER A 56 8.44 7.84 4.92
CA SER A 56 7.73 8.97 5.50
C SER A 56 8.01 10.25 4.72
N GLY A 57 7.11 11.22 4.79
CA GLY A 57 7.26 12.49 4.07
C GLY A 57 6.97 12.39 2.58
N ILE A 58 6.32 11.30 2.14
CA ILE A 58 5.91 11.13 0.75
C ILE A 58 4.76 12.10 0.46
N GLN A 59 4.93 12.93 -0.57
CA GLN A 59 3.94 13.90 -1.02
C GLN A 59 3.45 13.54 -2.43
N LEU A 60 2.18 13.84 -2.69
CA LEU A 60 1.65 13.85 -4.05
C LEU A 60 2.19 15.06 -4.80
N PRO A 61 2.35 15.00 -6.13
CA PRO A 61 2.72 16.16 -6.93
C PRO A 61 1.76 17.32 -6.68
N GLY A 62 2.28 18.51 -6.39
CA GLY A 62 1.49 19.71 -6.16
C GLY A 62 1.06 19.99 -4.70
N ASN A 63 1.67 19.32 -3.72
CA ASN A 63 1.48 19.53 -2.27
C ASN A 63 2.78 19.95 -1.55
#